data_AF-A0A2N0Z4F4-F1
#
_entry.id   AF-A0A2N0Z4F4-F1
#
_cell.length_a   1.000
_cell.length_b   1.000
_cell.length_c   1.000
_cell.angle_alpha   90.00
_cell.angle_beta   90.00
_cell.angle_gamma   90.00
#
_symmetry.space_group_name_H-M   'P 1'
#
loop_
_entity.id
_entity.type
_entity.pdbx_description
1 polymer ?
#
loop_
_entity_poly.entity_id
_entity_poly.type
_entity_poly.pdbx_seq_one_letter_code
_entity_poly.pdbx_strand_id
1 'polypeptide(L)'
;MLSKWGILSIEMQKAVAEDEQERELKDITDETEENLQDDPTIIDYQEEVPYYVQLKWLLQENQIKEFELQLRFLLQDKFVKKGKTFREIEYVADFKVFKNDGSIEIVDIKGA
;
A
#
# COMPACT_ATOMS: atom_id res chain seq x y z
N MET A 1 50.95 12.86 19.47
CA MET A 1 50.84 11.48 20.00
C MET A 1 49.96 11.52 21.24
N LEU A 2 48.64 11.67 21.05
CA LEU A 2 47.70 11.60 22.17
C LEU A 2 47.64 10.14 22.62
N SER A 3 47.99 9.90 23.87
CA SER A 3 48.06 8.56 24.46
C SER A 3 46.70 7.87 24.42
N LYS A 4 46.70 6.52 24.35
CA LYS A 4 45.51 5.65 24.31
C LYS A 4 44.49 5.93 25.43
N TRP A 5 44.93 6.57 26.51
CA TRP A 5 44.12 7.00 27.66
C TRP A 5 43.38 8.32 27.42
N GLY A 6 43.88 9.21 26.55
CA GLY A 6 43.22 10.47 26.22
C GLY A 6 42.03 10.32 25.27
N ILE A 7 42.03 9.29 24.43
CA ILE A 7 40.93 8.99 23.49
C ILE A 7 39.69 8.50 24.25
N LEU A 8 39.88 7.60 25.23
CA LEU A 8 38.79 7.06 26.04
C LEU A 8 38.05 8.14 26.86
N SER A 9 38.78 9.17 27.32
CA SER A 9 38.19 10.27 28.09
C SER A 9 37.28 11.16 27.23
N ILE A 10 37.55 11.27 25.94
CA ILE A 10 36.74 12.07 25.01
C ILE A 10 35.48 11.28 24.62
N GLU A 11 35.59 9.97 24.38
CA GLU A 11 34.43 9.10 24.15
C GLU A 11 33.49 9.04 25.36
N MET A 12 34.03 8.98 26.59
CA MET A 12 33.20 9.05 27.80
C MET A 12 32.51 10.41 27.98
N GLN A 13 33.20 11.51 27.65
CA GLN A 13 32.59 12.85 27.69
C GLN A 13 31.51 13.02 26.61
N LYS A 14 31.68 12.40 25.44
CA LYS A 14 30.71 12.40 24.34
C LYS A 14 29.47 11.55 24.66
N ALA A 15 29.66 10.36 25.23
CA ALA A 15 28.58 9.46 25.61
C ALA A 15 27.70 10.04 26.73
N VAL A 16 28.29 10.74 27.71
CA VAL A 16 27.53 11.44 28.77
C VAL A 16 26.72 12.61 28.21
N ALA A 17 27.27 13.36 27.25
CA ALA A 17 26.55 14.43 26.58
C ALA A 17 25.43 13.91 25.64
N GLU A 18 25.58 12.72 25.07
CA GLU A 18 24.58 12.07 24.22
C GLU A 18 23.42 11.45 25.03
N ASP A 19 23.67 10.95 26.25
CA ASP A 19 22.61 10.47 27.17
C ASP A 19 21.78 11.61 27.80
N GLU A 20 22.33 12.84 27.80
CA GLU A 20 21.64 14.05 28.27
C GLU A 20 20.77 14.69 27.18
N GLN A 21 20.87 14.22 25.93
CA GLN A 21 19.91 14.56 24.90
C GLN A 21 18.62 13.79 25.19
N GLU A 22 17.55 14.50 25.53
CA GLU A 22 16.21 13.94 25.59
C GLU A 22 15.95 13.20 24.27
N ARG A 23 15.88 11.86 24.33
CA ARG A 23 15.44 11.06 23.19
C ARG A 23 14.03 11.52 22.89
N GLU A 24 13.85 12.27 21.80
CA GLU A 24 12.53 12.59 21.29
C GLU A 24 11.77 11.28 21.08
N LEU A 25 10.82 11.00 21.97
CA LEU A 25 9.84 9.95 21.79
C LEU A 25 8.97 10.39 20.62
N LYS A 26 9.33 9.98 19.42
CA LYS A 26 8.44 10.06 18.27
C LYS A 26 7.42 8.95 18.45
N ASP A 27 6.20 9.30 18.82
CA ASP A 27 5.07 8.39 18.84
C ASP A 27 4.82 7.92 17.40
N ILE A 28 5.29 6.71 17.09
CA ILE A 28 5.09 6.04 15.78
C ILE A 28 3.59 5.91 15.45
N THR A 29 2.71 5.98 16.46
CA THR A 29 1.27 5.78 16.30
C THR A 29 0.54 6.93 15.60
N ASP A 30 1.09 8.15 15.60
CA ASP A 30 0.42 9.31 15.02
C ASP A 30 0.75 9.50 13.53
N GLU A 31 1.85 8.93 13.05
CA GLU A 31 2.28 9.03 11.64
C GLU A 31 1.45 8.11 10.72
N THR A 32 0.77 7.11 11.27
CA THR A 32 -0.16 6.24 10.51
C THR A 32 -1.50 6.89 10.17
N GLU A 33 -1.80 8.08 10.71
CA GLU A 33 -2.94 8.91 10.30
C GLU A 33 -2.58 9.91 9.18
N GLU A 34 -1.40 9.80 8.56
CA GLU A 34 -1.11 10.54 7.32
C GLU A 34 -1.96 10.01 6.15
N ASN A 35 -3.07 10.72 5.91
CA ASN A 35 -3.67 10.94 4.59
C ASN A 35 -4.09 9.70 3.79
N LEU A 36 -4.96 8.87 4.35
CA LEU A 36 -5.77 7.97 3.50
C LEU A 36 -6.71 8.74 2.54
N GLN A 37 -6.95 10.03 2.82
CA GLN A 37 -7.75 10.94 2.00
C GLN A 37 -7.07 11.39 0.68
N ASP A 38 -5.76 11.20 0.51
CA ASP A 38 -4.99 11.78 -0.61
C ASP A 38 -4.86 10.88 -1.86
N ASP A 39 -5.47 9.69 -1.86
CA ASP A 39 -5.72 8.90 -3.09
C ASP A 39 -7.23 8.93 -3.52
N PRO A 40 -7.90 10.10 -3.70
CA PRO A 40 -9.36 10.16 -3.75
C PRO A 40 -9.96 10.03 -5.17
N THR A 41 -9.47 9.15 -6.05
CA THR A 41 -10.07 9.05 -7.40
C THR A 41 -10.32 7.65 -7.98
N ILE A 42 -9.96 6.58 -7.28
CA ILE A 42 -10.03 5.23 -7.87
C ILE A 42 -11.04 4.31 -7.15
N ILE A 43 -11.45 4.67 -5.93
CA ILE A 43 -12.37 3.84 -5.13
C ILE A 43 -13.78 4.43 -5.27
N ASP A 44 -14.68 3.65 -5.86
CA ASP A 44 -16.03 4.13 -6.20
C ASP A 44 -16.98 4.05 -4.99
N TYR A 45 -16.70 3.18 -4.02
CA TYR A 45 -17.59 2.89 -2.90
C TYR A 45 -16.88 2.86 -1.54
N GLN A 46 -17.57 3.33 -0.49
CA GLN A 46 -17.03 3.34 0.88
C GLN A 46 -16.75 1.94 1.43
N GLU A 47 -17.49 0.93 0.96
CA GLU A 47 -17.34 -0.47 1.40
C GLU A 47 -16.06 -1.13 0.88
N GLU A 48 -15.44 -0.56 -0.15
CA GLU A 48 -14.18 -1.03 -0.73
C GLU A 48 -12.95 -0.54 0.06
N VAL A 49 -13.10 0.58 0.77
CA VAL A 49 -12.02 1.25 1.50
C VAL A 49 -11.32 0.32 2.50
N PRO A 50 -12.02 -0.46 3.35
CA PRO A 50 -11.36 -1.35 4.31
C PRO A 50 -10.44 -2.37 3.63
N TYR A 51 -10.86 -2.93 2.50
CA TYR A 51 -10.08 -3.92 1.77
C TYR A 51 -8.88 -3.29 1.06
N TYR A 52 -9.05 -2.09 0.50
CA TYR A 52 -7.95 -1.31 -0.07
C TYR A 52 -6.86 -1.02 0.97
N VAL A 53 -7.26 -0.59 2.18
CA VAL A 53 -6.32 -0.40 3.30
C VAL A 53 -5.61 -1.70 3.61
N GLN A 54 -6.33 -2.82 3.72
CA GLN A 54 -5.73 -4.12 3.95
C GLN A 54 -4.68 -4.48 2.88
N LEU A 55 -4.96 -4.24 1.59
CA LEU A 55 -4.00 -4.49 0.51
C LEU A 55 -2.74 -3.62 0.62
N LYS A 56 -2.88 -2.34 1.00
CA LYS A 56 -1.73 -1.46 1.28
C LYS A 56 -0.82 -2.04 2.37
N TRP A 57 -1.41 -2.52 3.46
CA TRP A 57 -0.66 -3.15 4.56
C TRP A 57 0.01 -4.45 4.10
N LEU A 58 -0.69 -5.30 3.36
CA LEU A 58 -0.13 -6.55 2.81
C LEU A 58 1.05 -6.29 1.85
N LEU A 59 1.00 -5.19 1.09
CA LEU A 59 2.09 -4.77 0.22
C LEU A 59 3.31 -4.31 1.02
N GLN A 60 3.10 -3.52 2.08
CA GLN A 60 4.18 -3.07 2.98
C GLN A 60 4.87 -4.26 3.68
N GLU A 61 4.10 -5.26 4.09
CA GLU A 61 4.59 -6.50 4.69
C GLU A 61 5.17 -7.50 3.66
N ASN A 62 5.28 -7.12 2.38
CA ASN A 62 5.74 -7.97 1.27
C ASN A 62 4.99 -9.31 1.17
N GLN A 63 3.70 -9.38 1.57
CA GLN A 63 2.88 -10.59 1.43
C GLN A 63 2.26 -10.71 0.03
N ILE A 64 2.07 -9.59 -0.63
CA ILE A 64 1.65 -9.49 -2.04
C ILE A 64 2.72 -8.72 -2.81
N LYS A 65 2.75 -8.93 -4.13
CA LYS A 65 3.72 -8.30 -5.00
C LYS A 65 3.26 -6.91 -5.44
N GLU A 66 2.02 -6.82 -5.88
CA GLU A 66 1.37 -5.59 -6.34
C GLU A 66 -0.14 -5.82 -6.44
N PHE A 67 -0.92 -4.75 -6.56
CA PHE A 67 -2.35 -4.84 -6.86
C PHE A 67 -2.77 -3.69 -7.80
N GLU A 68 -3.80 -3.93 -8.60
CA GLU A 68 -4.42 -2.99 -9.52
C GLU A 68 -5.89 -2.76 -9.10
N LEU A 69 -6.42 -1.59 -9.40
CA LEU A 69 -7.81 -1.20 -9.12
C LEU A 69 -8.62 -1.11 -10.42
N GLN A 70 -9.93 -1.36 -10.34
CA GLN A 70 -10.90 -1.16 -11.43
C GLN A 70 -10.48 -1.82 -12.76
N LEU A 71 -9.99 -3.07 -12.70
CA LEU A 71 -9.51 -3.77 -13.88
C LEU A 71 -10.67 -4.17 -14.80
N ARG A 72 -10.56 -3.83 -16.08
CA ARG A 72 -11.56 -4.12 -17.11
C ARG A 72 -11.24 -5.40 -17.86
N PHE A 73 -12.23 -6.27 -17.97
CA PHE A 73 -12.20 -7.53 -18.70
C PHE A 73 -13.22 -7.50 -19.82
N LEU A 74 -12.76 -7.64 -21.05
CA LEU A 74 -13.64 -7.81 -22.20
C LEU A 74 -14.26 -9.21 -22.16
N LEU A 75 -15.55 -9.30 -21.83
CA LEU A 75 -16.28 -10.57 -21.80
C LEU A 75 -16.79 -10.95 -23.19
N GLN A 76 -17.16 -9.94 -23.97
CA GLN A 76 -17.72 -10.12 -25.30
C GLN A 76 -17.40 -8.93 -26.19
N ASP A 77 -16.74 -9.20 -27.31
CA ASP A 77 -16.48 -8.21 -28.36
C ASP A 77 -17.78 -7.64 -28.94
N LYS A 78 -17.67 -6.41 -29.44
CA LYS A 78 -18.70 -5.79 -30.29
C LYS A 78 -18.90 -6.66 -31.55
N PHE A 79 -20.15 -7.00 -31.84
CA PHE A 79 -20.48 -7.83 -33.00
C PHE A 79 -21.80 -7.42 -33.66
N VAL A 80 -22.02 -7.88 -34.90
CA VAL A 80 -23.24 -7.63 -35.66
C VAL A 80 -23.99 -8.93 -35.85
N LYS A 81 -25.26 -8.97 -35.49
CA LYS A 81 -26.13 -10.14 -35.68
C LYS A 81 -27.47 -9.71 -36.27
N LYS A 82 -27.83 -10.28 -37.42
CA LYS A 82 -29.07 -9.98 -38.16
C LYS A 82 -29.28 -8.48 -38.44
N GLY A 83 -28.21 -7.81 -38.87
CA GLY A 83 -28.24 -6.38 -39.19
C GLY A 83 -28.31 -5.43 -37.98
N LYS A 84 -28.25 -5.96 -36.75
CA LYS A 84 -28.17 -5.16 -35.52
C LYS A 84 -26.77 -5.24 -34.92
N THR A 85 -26.23 -4.09 -34.54
CA THR A 85 -24.94 -3.98 -33.84
C THR A 85 -25.17 -4.12 -32.34
N PHE A 86 -24.46 -5.07 -31.73
CA PHE A 86 -24.41 -5.28 -30.29
C PHE A 86 -23.10 -4.67 -29.78
N ARG A 87 -23.18 -3.87 -28.71
CA ARG A 87 -22.01 -3.29 -28.06
C ARG A 87 -21.21 -4.39 -27.35
N GLU A 88 -19.95 -4.09 -27.10
CA GLU A 88 -19.12 -4.95 -26.26
C GLU A 88 -19.65 -4.97 -24.82
N ILE A 89 -19.36 -6.07 -24.13
CA ILE A 89 -19.66 -6.24 -22.72
C ILE A 89 -18.34 -6.38 -22.00
N GLU A 90 -18.11 -5.46 -21.07
CA GLU A 90 -16.96 -5.47 -20.16
C GLU A 90 -17.43 -5.80 -18.75
N TYR A 91 -16.61 -6.55 -18.03
CA TYR A 91 -16.68 -6.69 -16.59
C TYR A 91 -15.60 -5.82 -15.96
N VAL A 92 -15.95 -5.06 -14.93
CA VAL A 92 -15.01 -4.24 -14.17
C VAL A 92 -14.92 -4.84 -12.78
N ALA A 93 -13.74 -5.29 -12.40
CA ALA A 93 -13.48 -5.80 -11.05
C ALA A 93 -12.82 -4.72 -10.20
N ASP A 94 -13.15 -4.69 -8.90
CA ASP A 94 -12.67 -3.64 -8.00
C ASP A 94 -11.17 -3.76 -7.74
N PHE A 95 -10.68 -5.00 -7.55
CA PHE A 95 -9.26 -5.28 -7.26
C PHE A 95 -8.72 -6.46 -8.06
N LYS A 96 -7.45 -6.36 -8.45
CA LYS A 96 -6.67 -7.45 -9.03
C LYS A 96 -5.33 -7.54 -8.29
N VAL A 97 -5.13 -8.62 -7.56
CA VAL A 97 -4.01 -8.82 -6.63
C VAL A 97 -3.02 -9.82 -7.22
N PHE A 98 -1.74 -9.47 -7.24
CA PHE A 98 -0.67 -10.36 -7.62
C PHE A 98 0.02 -10.89 -6.37
N LYS A 99 -0.01 -12.20 -6.20
CA LYS A 99 0.67 -12.87 -5.08
C LYS A 99 2.12 -13.17 -5.40
N ASN A 100 2.89 -13.41 -4.34
CA ASN A 100 4.30 -13.77 -4.44
C ASN A 100 4.54 -15.15 -5.07
N ASP A 101 3.55 -16.04 -5.04
CA ASP A 101 3.59 -17.35 -5.70
C ASP A 101 3.33 -17.27 -7.22
N GLY A 102 3.05 -16.08 -7.74
CA GLY A 102 2.73 -15.83 -9.15
C GLY A 102 1.25 -16.03 -9.50
N SER A 103 0.40 -16.41 -8.54
CA SER A 103 -1.05 -16.45 -8.75
C SER A 103 -1.65 -15.03 -8.76
N ILE A 104 -2.78 -14.91 -9.46
CA ILE A 104 -3.54 -13.66 -9.58
C ILE A 104 -4.93 -13.90 -9.01
N GLU A 105 -5.37 -13.01 -8.13
CA GLU A 105 -6.73 -13.02 -7.59
C GLU A 105 -7.49 -11.79 -8.07
N ILE A 106 -8.71 -12.01 -8.54
CA ILE A 106 -9.66 -10.96 -8.93
C ILE A 106 -10.72 -10.89 -7.84
N VAL A 107 -10.88 -9.71 -7.24
CA VAL A 107 -11.77 -9.49 -6.09
C VAL A 107 -12.75 -8.39 -6.42
N ASP A 108 -14.00 -8.63 -6.06
CA ASP A 108 -15.15 -7.77 -6.29
C ASP A 108 -15.93 -7.71 -4.97
N ILE A 109 -16.12 -6.50 -4.47
CA ILE A 109 -16.71 -6.24 -3.16
C ILE A 109 -18.19 -5.95 -3.36
N LYS A 110 -19.01 -6.70 -2.63
CA LYS A 110 -20.46 -6.50 -2.61
C LYS A 110 -20.87 -5.96 -1.25
N GLY A 111 -21.57 -4.83 -1.29
CA GLY A 111 -22.28 -4.29 -0.14
C GLY A 111 -23.37 -5.21 0.38
N ALA A 112 -23.62 -5.09 1.68
CA ALA A 112 -24.67 -5.83 2.38
C ALA A 112 -25.99 -5.05 2.43
#